data_AF-A0A829H394-F1
#
_entry.id   AF-A0A829H394-F1
#
_cell.length_a   1.000
_cell.length_b   1.000
_cell.length_c   1.000
_cell.angle_alpha   90.00
_cell.angle_beta   90.00
_cell.angle_gamma   90.00
#
_symmetry.space_group_name_H-M   'P 1'
#
loop_
_entity.id
_entity.type
_entity.pdbx_description
1 polymer ?
#
loop_
_entity_poly.entity_id
_entity_poly.type
_entity_poly.pdbx_seq_one_letter_code
_entity_poly.pdbx_strand_id
1 'polypeptide(L)'
;MVRATRYFSPIDHDKTIENAKEVLGNYWHHKRLAQRTKIVLRSPVMDGMPKSPSYGNKAEDKLVSHADELYYIACCEGAIESIENEDYRIILVESYLTPKTTRKSSLQLAAHLHVDRTTLWRQTQEALYAFAEICPLVKLDATSVQQ
;
A
#
# COMPACT_ATOMS: atom_id res chain seq x y z
N MET A 1 0.25 5.13 45.73
CA MET A 1 0.62 5.52 44.35
C MET A 1 0.42 4.32 43.44
N VAL A 2 -0.63 4.31 42.63
CA VAL A 2 -0.89 3.24 41.67
C VAL A 2 -0.03 3.53 40.44
N ARG A 3 0.98 2.70 40.20
CA ARG A 3 1.73 2.72 38.93
C ARG A 3 0.78 2.22 37.85
N ALA A 4 0.32 3.13 36.98
CA ALA A 4 -0.34 2.73 35.75
C ALA A 4 0.69 2.00 34.87
N THR A 5 0.60 0.67 34.84
CA THR A 5 1.30 -0.17 33.88
C THR A 5 0.81 0.23 32.50
N ARG A 6 1.61 1.01 31.75
CA ARG A 6 1.37 1.25 30.33
C ARG A 6 1.59 -0.09 29.61
N TYR A 7 0.49 -0.82 29.37
CA TYR A 7 0.49 -2.12 28.68
C TYR A 7 0.80 -2.02 27.19
N PHE A 8 0.91 -0.82 26.64
CA PHE A 8 1.32 -0.58 25.26
C PHE A 8 2.72 0.03 25.27
N SER A 9 3.68 -0.71 24.72
CA SER A 9 4.94 -0.10 24.29
C SER A 9 4.63 1.05 23.34
N PRO A 10 5.34 2.20 23.43
CA PRO A 10 5.15 3.29 22.49
C PRO A 10 5.29 2.77 21.06
N ILE A 11 4.47 3.22 20.12
CA ILE A 11 4.64 2.87 18.71
C ILE A 11 5.83 3.68 18.18
N ASP A 12 6.72 3.01 17.45
CA ASP A 12 7.78 3.69 16.70
C ASP A 12 7.18 4.35 15.46
N HIS A 13 6.96 5.66 15.52
CA HIS A 13 6.34 6.41 14.44
C HIS A 13 7.19 6.41 13.17
N ASP A 14 8.51 6.56 13.29
CA ASP A 14 9.40 6.66 12.14
C ASP A 14 9.43 5.32 11.39
N LYS A 15 9.57 4.22 12.13
CA LYS A 15 9.56 2.88 11.54
C LYS A 15 8.20 2.52 10.94
N THR A 16 7.11 2.90 11.61
CA THR A 16 5.75 2.75 11.07
C THR A 16 5.57 3.50 9.74
N ILE A 17 6.09 4.72 9.64
CA ILE A 17 6.07 5.51 8.39
C ILE A 17 6.92 4.85 7.30
N GLU A 18 8.08 4.30 7.63
CA GLU A 18 8.92 3.55 6.68
C GLU A 18 8.20 2.32 6.13
N ASN A 19 7.54 1.55 7.00
CA ASN A 19 6.73 0.40 6.61
C ASN A 19 5.56 0.83 5.68
N ALA A 20 4.91 1.96 5.96
CA ALA A 20 3.88 2.53 5.09
C ALA A 20 4.43 2.93 3.70
N LYS A 21 5.62 3.55 3.66
CA LYS A 21 6.31 3.90 2.40
C LYS A 21 6.64 2.65 1.58
N GLU A 22 7.08 1.57 2.23
CA GLU A 22 7.35 0.30 1.56
C GLU A 22 6.08 -0.28 0.93
N VAL A 23 4.99 -0.36 1.71
CA VAL A 23 3.71 -0.89 1.24
C VAL A 23 3.19 -0.09 0.03
N LEU A 24 3.11 1.24 0.15
CA LEU A 24 2.62 2.09 -0.94
C LEU A 24 3.61 2.15 -2.12
N GLY A 25 4.91 2.04 -1.88
CA GLY A 25 5.94 1.97 -2.91
C GLY A 25 5.78 0.78 -3.85
N ASN A 26 5.30 -0.35 -3.31
CA ASN A 26 5.05 -1.57 -4.07
C ASN A 26 3.69 -1.62 -4.78
N TYR A 27 2.77 -0.68 -4.51
CA TYR A 27 1.43 -0.64 -5.10
C TYR A 27 1.41 -0.86 -6.62
N TRP A 28 2.24 -0.12 -7.36
CA TRP A 28 2.28 -0.22 -8.82
C TRP A 28 2.89 -1.52 -9.34
N HIS A 29 3.74 -2.18 -8.54
CA HIS A 29 4.22 -3.52 -8.86
C HIS A 29 3.06 -4.51 -8.83
N HIS A 30 2.31 -4.53 -7.72
CA HIS A 30 1.14 -5.39 -7.55
C HIS A 30 0.05 -5.10 -8.60
N LYS A 31 -0.22 -3.81 -8.88
CA LYS A 31 -1.16 -3.39 -9.93
C LYS A 31 -0.79 -3.92 -11.31
N ARG A 32 0.49 -3.91 -11.68
CA ARG A 32 0.95 -4.47 -12.96
C ARG A 32 0.87 -6.00 -12.99
N LEU A 33 1.20 -6.68 -11.89
CA LEU A 33 1.06 -8.14 -11.80
C LEU A 33 -0.40 -8.56 -11.96
N ALA A 34 -1.32 -7.91 -11.24
CA ALA A 34 -2.76 -8.14 -11.39
C ALA A 34 -3.23 -7.96 -12.83
N GLN A 35 -2.79 -6.89 -13.50
CA GLN A 35 -3.13 -6.64 -14.91
C GLN A 35 -2.57 -7.71 -15.85
N ARG A 36 -1.31 -8.13 -15.68
CA ARG A 36 -0.68 -9.18 -16.50
C ARG A 36 -1.39 -10.51 -16.33
N THR A 37 -1.69 -10.91 -15.10
CA THR A 37 -2.37 -12.18 -14.83
C THR A 37 -3.78 -12.18 -15.40
N LYS A 38 -4.52 -11.06 -15.31
CA LYS A 38 -5.83 -10.91 -15.95
C LYS A 38 -5.78 -11.11 -17.48
N ILE A 39 -4.73 -10.64 -18.15
CA ILE A 39 -4.53 -10.87 -19.60
C ILE A 39 -4.28 -12.36 -19.87
N VAL A 40 -3.40 -12.99 -19.10
CA VAL A 40 -3.06 -14.42 -19.25
C VAL A 40 -4.29 -15.32 -19.03
N LEU A 41 -5.12 -15.02 -18.02
CA LEU A 41 -6.34 -15.79 -17.72
C LEU A 41 -7.40 -15.66 -18.83
N ARG A 42 -7.40 -14.58 -19.61
CA ARG A 42 -8.34 -14.36 -20.72
C ARG A 42 -7.93 -15.06 -22.02
N SER A 43 -6.67 -15.44 -22.19
CA SER A 43 -6.20 -16.12 -23.40
C SER A 43 -6.53 -17.61 -23.32
N PRO A 44 -7.44 -18.15 -24.14
CA PRO A 44 -7.66 -19.58 -24.20
C PRO A 44 -6.44 -20.20 -24.88
N VAL A 45 -5.72 -21.09 -24.16
CA VAL A 45 -4.74 -21.96 -24.80
C VAL A 45 -5.55 -23.02 -25.55
N MET A 46 -5.93 -22.71 -26.79
CA MET A 46 -6.45 -23.66 -27.76
C MET A 46 -5.31 -24.57 -28.23
N ASP A 47 -4.78 -25.42 -27.34
CA ASP A 47 -3.93 -26.53 -27.73
C ASP A 47 -4.73 -27.81 -27.54
N GLY A 48 -5.20 -28.34 -28.67
CA GLY A 48 -6.08 -29.49 -28.72
C GLY A 48 -5.36 -30.77 -28.32
N MET A 49 -5.33 -31.09 -27.02
CA MET A 49 -5.34 -32.45 -26.47
C MET A 49 -5.25 -32.39 -24.93
N PRO A 50 -6.06 -33.15 -24.18
CA PRO A 50 -5.87 -33.28 -22.74
C PRO A 50 -4.62 -34.12 -22.49
N LYS A 51 -3.49 -33.48 -22.18
CA LYS A 51 -2.36 -34.16 -21.55
C LYS A 51 -2.66 -34.28 -20.05
N SER A 52 -2.60 -35.49 -19.52
CA SER A 52 -2.78 -35.76 -18.09
C SER A 52 -1.88 -34.83 -17.25
N PRO A 53 -2.41 -34.16 -16.21
CA PRO A 53 -1.63 -33.22 -15.43
C PRO A 53 -0.61 -33.99 -14.58
N SER A 54 0.63 -34.04 -15.04
CA SER A 54 1.76 -34.48 -14.23
C SER A 54 2.38 -33.24 -13.59
N TYR A 55 2.43 -33.24 -12.25
CA TYR A 55 3.20 -32.32 -11.39
C TYR A 55 2.65 -30.88 -11.22
N GLY A 56 1.89 -30.68 -10.14
CA GLY A 56 1.58 -29.38 -9.49
C GLY A 56 0.59 -28.50 -10.24
N ASN A 57 -0.46 -28.04 -9.56
CA ASN A 57 -1.54 -27.21 -10.12
C ASN A 57 -1.06 -25.77 -10.47
N LYS A 58 -0.22 -25.62 -11.48
CA LYS A 58 0.29 -24.32 -11.98
C LYS A 58 -0.80 -23.32 -12.36
N ALA A 59 -2.02 -23.79 -12.61
CA ALA A 59 -3.18 -22.94 -12.86
C ALA A 59 -3.78 -22.37 -11.56
N GLU A 60 -3.84 -23.18 -10.50
CA GLU A 60 -4.33 -22.78 -9.17
C GLU A 60 -3.38 -21.76 -8.53
N ASP A 61 -2.06 -22.01 -8.60
CA ASP A 61 -1.04 -21.09 -8.07
C ASP A 61 -1.13 -19.69 -8.71
N LYS A 62 -1.43 -19.63 -10.02
CA LYS A 62 -1.63 -18.35 -10.74
C LYS A 62 -2.90 -17.62 -10.30
N LEU A 63 -3.96 -18.36 -9.96
CA LEU A 63 -5.22 -17.79 -9.48
C LEU A 63 -5.05 -17.24 -8.06
N VAL A 64 -4.39 -17.98 -7.17
CA VAL A 64 -4.08 -17.54 -5.80
C VAL A 64 -3.22 -16.29 -5.83
N SER A 65 -2.13 -16.30 -6.60
CA SER A 65 -1.29 -15.11 -6.78
C SER A 65 -2.10 -13.93 -7.29
N HIS A 66 -2.99 -14.10 -8.28
CA HIS A 66 -3.84 -13.00 -8.76
C HIS A 66 -4.74 -12.42 -7.66
N ALA A 67 -5.33 -13.28 -6.82
CA ALA A 67 -6.17 -12.85 -5.71
C ALA A 67 -5.37 -12.04 -4.68
N ASP A 68 -4.15 -12.47 -4.36
CA ASP A 68 -3.25 -11.75 -3.45
C ASP A 68 -2.89 -10.37 -4.00
N GLU A 69 -2.59 -10.27 -5.30
CA GLU A 69 -2.33 -8.99 -5.96
C GLU A 69 -3.54 -8.03 -5.87
N LEU A 70 -4.76 -8.55 -6.08
CA LEU A 70 -5.98 -7.77 -5.98
C LEU A 70 -6.27 -7.34 -4.53
N TYR A 71 -6.05 -8.23 -3.57
CA TYR A 71 -6.18 -7.93 -2.16
C TYR A 71 -5.22 -6.82 -1.73
N TYR A 72 -3.97 -6.88 -2.18
CA TYR A 72 -2.96 -5.85 -1.89
C TYR A 72 -3.41 -4.46 -2.37
N ILE A 73 -3.88 -4.39 -3.62
CA ILE A 73 -4.39 -3.15 -4.23
C ILE A 73 -5.60 -2.62 -3.45
N ALA A 74 -6.56 -3.50 -3.13
CA ALA A 74 -7.77 -3.12 -2.40
C ALA A 74 -7.47 -2.61 -0.98
N CYS A 75 -6.51 -3.22 -0.28
CA CYS A 75 -6.07 -2.74 1.03
C CYS A 75 -5.46 -1.33 0.93
N CYS A 76 -4.60 -1.08 -0.07
CA CYS A 76 -4.00 0.23 -0.25
C CYS A 76 -5.04 1.30 -0.59
N GLU A 77 -5.92 1.03 -1.55
CA GLU A 77 -6.95 1.99 -2.01
C GLU A 77 -7.99 2.24 -0.91
N GLY A 78 -8.51 1.18 -0.28
CA GLY A 78 -9.50 1.28 0.79
C GLY A 78 -8.97 1.95 2.04
N ALA A 79 -7.70 1.71 2.42
CA ALA A 79 -7.10 2.40 3.55
C ALA A 79 -6.94 3.90 3.30
N ILE A 80 -6.52 4.30 2.09
CA ILE A 80 -6.45 5.72 1.73
C ILE A 80 -7.86 6.34 1.72
N GLU A 81 -8.84 5.67 1.15
CA GLU A 81 -10.22 6.18 1.08
C GLU A 81 -10.85 6.37 2.47
N SER A 82 -10.44 5.54 3.44
CA SER A 82 -10.92 5.59 4.83
C SER A 82 -10.25 6.68 5.70
N ILE A 83 -9.18 7.33 5.23
CA ILE A 83 -8.55 8.43 5.98
C ILE A 83 -9.51 9.62 6.01
N GLU A 84 -9.80 10.17 7.19
CA GLU A 84 -10.76 11.27 7.34
C GLU A 84 -10.31 12.57 6.66
N ASN A 85 -9.01 12.90 6.78
CA ASN A 85 -8.45 14.12 6.24
C ASN A 85 -8.31 14.06 4.70
N GLU A 86 -9.01 14.94 3.99
CA GLU A 86 -9.02 14.99 2.53
C GLU A 86 -7.66 15.32 1.93
N ASP A 87 -6.91 16.27 2.50
CA ASP A 87 -5.58 16.63 2.02
C ASP A 87 -4.64 15.41 2.10
N TYR A 88 -4.76 14.60 3.17
CA TYR A 88 -3.96 13.38 3.30
C TYR A 88 -4.29 12.37 2.20
N ARG A 89 -5.57 12.18 1.87
CA ARG A 89 -5.98 11.33 0.75
C ARG A 89 -5.38 11.84 -0.56
N ILE A 90 -5.50 13.13 -0.84
CA ILE A 90 -4.94 13.75 -2.05
C ILE A 90 -3.42 13.56 -2.12
N ILE A 91 -2.71 13.80 -1.02
CA ILE A 91 -1.25 13.64 -0.93
C ILE A 91 -0.85 12.21 -1.26
N LEU A 92 -1.50 11.20 -0.64
CA LEU A 92 -1.15 9.80 -0.84
C LEU A 92 -1.50 9.31 -2.25
N VAL A 93 -2.68 9.68 -2.75
CA VAL A 93 -3.09 9.34 -4.13
C VAL A 93 -2.09 9.90 -5.13
N GLU A 94 -1.80 11.19 -5.07
CA GLU A 94 -0.87 11.83 -6.01
C GLU A 94 0.57 11.31 -5.86
N SER A 95 0.97 10.95 -4.65
CA SER A 95 2.33 10.50 -4.38
C SER A 95 2.58 9.03 -4.74
N TYR A 96 1.56 8.16 -4.66
CA TYR A 96 1.74 6.72 -4.77
C TYR A 96 0.83 6.04 -5.79
N LEU A 97 -0.43 6.43 -5.88
CA LEU A 97 -1.42 5.76 -6.72
C LEU A 97 -1.48 6.37 -8.13
N THR A 98 -1.12 7.64 -8.30
CA THR A 98 -1.01 8.28 -9.61
C THR A 98 0.22 7.76 -10.36
N PRO A 99 0.10 7.42 -11.66
CA PRO A 99 1.25 7.00 -12.46
C PRO A 99 2.40 8.01 -12.41
N LYS A 100 3.65 7.54 -12.37
CA LYS A 100 4.83 8.42 -12.38
C LYS A 100 4.88 9.39 -13.57
N THR A 101 4.24 9.05 -14.69
CA THR A 101 4.16 9.87 -15.89
C THR A 101 3.19 11.04 -15.79
N THR A 102 2.21 10.97 -14.88
CA THR A 102 1.14 11.98 -14.75
C THR A 102 1.07 12.62 -13.37
N ARG A 103 1.79 12.06 -12.38
CA ARG A 103 1.79 12.59 -11.00
C ARG A 103 2.30 14.03 -10.94
N LYS A 104 1.71 14.81 -10.05
CA LYS A 104 2.19 16.17 -9.74
C LYS A 104 3.58 16.12 -9.13
N SER A 105 4.43 17.09 -9.47
CA SER A 105 5.64 17.37 -8.70
C SER A 105 5.28 17.89 -7.31
N SER A 106 6.23 17.86 -6.36
CA SER A 106 5.99 18.38 -5.01
C SER A 106 5.60 19.87 -5.01
N LEU A 107 6.14 20.65 -5.95
CA LEU A 107 5.78 22.06 -6.10
C LEU A 107 4.33 22.23 -6.60
N GLN A 108 3.93 21.44 -7.58
CA GLN A 108 2.55 21.47 -8.11
C GLN A 108 1.54 20.97 -7.10
N LEU A 109 1.89 19.94 -6.31
CA LEU A 109 1.03 19.42 -5.25
C LEU A 109 0.88 20.43 -4.11
N ALA A 110 1.97 21.06 -3.68
CA ALA A 110 1.94 22.12 -2.67
C ALA A 110 1.04 23.30 -3.13
N ALA A 111 1.19 23.73 -4.38
CA ALA A 111 0.35 24.76 -4.96
C ALA A 111 -1.14 24.35 -5.05
N HIS A 112 -1.42 23.10 -5.40
CA HIS A 112 -2.78 22.56 -5.45
C HIS A 112 -3.46 22.55 -4.06
N LEU A 113 -2.70 22.22 -3.01
CA LEU A 113 -3.19 22.17 -1.64
C LEU A 113 -3.09 23.52 -0.92
N HIS A 114 -2.61 24.58 -1.59
CA HIS A 114 -2.39 25.90 -1.01
C HIS A 114 -1.48 25.90 0.24
N VAL A 115 -0.48 25.01 0.26
CA VAL A 115 0.51 24.89 1.36
C VAL A 115 1.93 25.14 0.87
N ASP A 116 2.85 25.46 1.79
CA ASP A 116 4.27 25.48 1.49
C ASP A 116 4.88 24.06 1.49
N ARG A 117 6.13 23.94 1.01
CA ARG A 117 6.81 22.64 0.88
C ARG A 117 7.11 21.97 2.22
N THR A 118 7.37 22.74 3.27
CA THR A 118 7.64 22.21 4.62
C THR A 118 6.36 21.66 5.22
N THR A 119 5.26 22.40 5.07
CA THR A 119 3.93 21.92 5.48
C THR A 119 3.52 20.68 4.70
N LEU A 120 3.72 20.65 3.38
CA LEU A 120 3.46 19.45 2.57
C LEU A 120 4.27 18.23 3.05
N TRP A 121 5.55 18.41 3.37
CA TRP A 121 6.40 17.33 3.87
C TRP A 121 5.88 16.77 5.21
N ARG A 122 5.50 17.66 6.14
CA ARG A 122 4.91 17.29 7.43
C ARG A 122 3.59 16.55 7.25
N GLN A 123 2.66 17.11 6.46
CA GLN A 123 1.38 16.47 6.14
C GLN A 123 1.58 15.13 5.45
N THR A 124 2.63 14.96 4.64
CA THR A 124 2.97 13.66 4.05
C THR A 124 3.36 12.62 5.11
N GLN A 125 4.14 13.00 6.13
CA GLN A 125 4.50 12.09 7.22
C GLN A 125 3.25 11.71 8.04
N GLU A 126 2.41 12.69 8.36
CA GLU A 126 1.15 12.47 9.08
C GLU A 126 0.18 11.59 8.27
N ALA A 127 0.06 11.82 6.96
CA ALA A 127 -0.77 11.01 6.08
C ALA A 127 -0.27 9.55 6.00
N LEU A 128 1.04 9.33 5.92
CA LEU A 128 1.63 8.00 5.91
C LEU A 128 1.39 7.25 7.23
N TYR A 129 1.45 7.96 8.34
CA TYR A 129 1.13 7.40 9.65
C TYR A 129 -0.37 7.05 9.76
N ALA A 130 -1.26 7.95 9.35
CA ALA A 130 -2.71 7.69 9.32
C ALA A 130 -3.06 6.49 8.41
N PHE A 131 -2.38 6.37 7.26
CA PHE A 131 -2.49 5.19 6.40
C PHE A 131 -2.04 3.91 7.11
N ALA A 132 -0.95 3.96 7.87
CA ALA A 132 -0.43 2.81 8.59
C ALA A 132 -1.38 2.29 9.68
N GLU A 133 -2.11 3.18 10.34
CA GLU A 133 -3.09 2.80 11.37
C GLU A 133 -4.29 2.04 10.79
N ILE A 134 -4.63 2.30 9.51
CA ILE A 134 -5.79 1.71 8.85
C ILE A 134 -5.42 0.48 8.01
N CYS A 135 -4.26 0.51 7.34
CA CYS A 135 -3.90 -0.49 6.34
C CYS A 135 -3.38 -1.79 6.99
N PRO A 136 -4.04 -2.95 6.77
CA PRO A 136 -3.65 -4.21 7.41
C PRO A 136 -2.31 -4.77 6.92
N LEU A 137 -1.76 -4.23 5.83
CA LEU A 137 -0.48 -4.64 5.27
C LEU A 137 0.71 -4.00 5.99
N VAL A 138 0.48 -2.92 6.74
CA VAL A 138 1.54 -2.17 7.41
C VAL A 138 1.80 -2.77 8.79
N LYS A 139 3.06 -3.05 9.08
CA LYS A 139 3.47 -3.52 10.41
C LYS A 139 3.63 -2.31 11.35
N LEU A 140 2.93 -2.36 12.49
CA LEU A 140 3.11 -1.40 13.57
C LEU A 140 4.22 -1.91 14.49
N ASP A 141 5.37 -1.24 14.45
CA ASP A 141 6.51 -1.60 15.29
C ASP A 141 6.42 -0.90 16.64
N ALA A 142 6.54 -1.66 17.71
CA ALA A 142 6.63 -1.12 19.06
C ALA A 142 8.07 -0.72 19.38
N THR A 143 8.27 0.46 19.99
CA THR A 143 9.56 0.92 20.49
C THR A 143 10.06 -0.08 21.53
N SER A 144 11.16 -0.77 21.20
CA SER A 144 11.86 -1.62 22.15
C SER A 144 12.60 -0.71 23.13
N VAL A 145 12.03 -0.47 24.30
CA VAL A 145 12.73 0.24 25.38
C VAL A 145 13.84 -0.69 25.86
N GLN A 146 15.07 -0.46 25.38
CA GLN A 146 16.26 -1.09 25.94
C GLN A 146 16.43 -0.54 27.37
N GLN A 147 16.36 -1.43 28.36
CA GLN A 147 16.62 -1.14 29.77
C GLN A 147 18.11 -0.94 30.04
#